data_AF-A0A2V8GNB5-F1
#
_entry.id   AF-A0A2V8GNB5-F1
#
_cell.length_a   1.000
_cell.length_b   1.000
_cell.length_c   1.000
_cell.angle_alpha   90.00
_cell.angle_beta   90.00
_cell.angle_gamma   90.00
#
_symmetry.space_group_name_H-M   'P 1'
#
loop_
_entity.id
_entity.type
_entity.pdbx_description
1 polymer ?
#
loop_
_entity_poly.entity_id
_entity_poly.type
_entity_poly.pdbx_seq_one_letter_code
_entity_poly.pdbx_strand_id
1 'polypeptide(L)'
;MRATCFAAFLILIPISASAQQPPAAKVQTPPGIQPLPVDLFTTKNFYFDRKYWTDKRYVRCNTPRQLTDMWTNNRFGQWGDCNLDEDVSKIVSPYPYKTAAEHYTALVGQAKANGGPTSHTAQTLPKWEGWYTRGAREEQWTYGRNLQTSTMLSLLTPEYQQRMTQMDYHEAVSNAPQWMAAFCYPEGFMRWWAEFSINEIEVIVTPHQVQLLSGVADNFLRKVLIGRRHVQKVPQWYGETIGFWDGNTLVAWTANVIPWTMSHSMFEYSDKLQVIEVFTPSRDGNGITVDATFYDPEAFIRPLHIVTPWNRRNGPDDPEARYTFIECRVQSTIVNGPDGRPTQLIPTDEGFIDYFGRPWAENWEKHFEKGWQHPEH
;
A
#
# COMPACT_ATOMS: atom_id res chain seq x y z
N MET A 1 -25.54 23.90 5.65
CA MET A 1 -25.38 22.92 4.56
C MET A 1 -24.55 21.77 5.11
N ARG A 2 -25.11 20.56 5.13
CA ARG A 2 -24.55 19.41 5.87
C ARG A 2 -23.27 18.93 5.19
N ALA A 3 -22.17 18.92 5.94
CA ALA A 3 -20.94 18.26 5.56
C ALA A 3 -21.15 16.75 5.57
N THR A 4 -21.07 16.14 4.40
CA THR A 4 -21.10 14.69 4.22
C THR A 4 -19.78 14.14 4.75
N CYS A 5 -19.77 13.65 5.99
CA CYS A 5 -18.73 12.75 6.47
C CYS A 5 -18.78 11.49 5.58
N PHE A 6 -17.91 11.42 4.58
CA PHE A 6 -17.54 10.14 3.98
C PHE A 6 -16.65 9.41 4.99
N ALA A 7 -17.27 8.87 6.05
CA ALA A 7 -16.72 7.67 6.65
C ALA A 7 -16.67 6.65 5.52
N ALA A 8 -15.47 6.22 5.14
CA ALA A 8 -15.30 5.02 4.35
C ALA A 8 -15.78 3.85 5.21
N PHE A 9 -17.10 3.71 5.25
CA PHE A 9 -17.78 2.50 5.61
C PHE A 9 -17.25 1.44 4.65
N LEU A 10 -16.20 0.72 5.08
CA LEU A 10 -15.97 -0.65 4.63
C LEU A 10 -17.20 -1.44 5.10
N ILE A 11 -18.31 -1.25 4.38
CA ILE A 11 -19.42 -2.19 4.37
C ILE A 11 -18.81 -3.42 3.68
N LEU A 12 -18.14 -4.25 4.47
CA LEU A 12 -18.23 -5.68 4.26
C LEU A 12 -19.72 -5.98 4.39
N ILE A 13 -20.41 -5.96 3.25
CA ILE A 13 -21.76 -6.50 3.15
C ILE A 13 -21.62 -7.90 3.75
N PRO A 14 -22.44 -8.27 4.74
CA PRO A 14 -22.43 -9.64 5.22
C PRO A 14 -22.70 -10.49 3.98
N ILE A 15 -21.70 -11.25 3.53
CA ILE A 15 -21.88 -12.15 2.40
C ILE A 15 -22.88 -13.18 2.90
N SER A 16 -24.14 -12.96 2.58
CA SER A 16 -25.19 -13.95 2.66
C SER A 16 -24.66 -15.19 1.96
N ALA A 17 -24.38 -16.24 2.71
CA ALA A 17 -24.10 -17.55 2.17
C ALA A 17 -25.33 -18.03 1.39
N SER A 18 -25.44 -17.75 0.08
CA SER A 18 -26.54 -18.32 -0.73
C SER A 18 -26.44 -18.18 -2.26
N ALA A 19 -25.42 -17.54 -2.86
CA ALA A 19 -25.21 -17.68 -4.30
C ALA A 19 -23.90 -18.42 -4.53
N GLN A 20 -23.96 -19.75 -4.65
CA GLN A 20 -22.84 -20.54 -5.14
C GLN A 20 -22.46 -20.01 -6.53
N GLN A 21 -21.37 -19.24 -6.59
CA GLN A 21 -20.81 -18.83 -7.87
C GLN A 21 -20.46 -20.09 -8.67
N PRO A 22 -20.67 -20.08 -10.00
CA PRO A 22 -20.39 -21.25 -10.81
C PRO A 22 -18.93 -21.68 -10.59
N PRO A 23 -18.65 -22.99 -10.56
CA PRO A 23 -17.28 -23.48 -10.44
C PRO A 23 -16.40 -22.81 -11.49
N ALA A 24 -15.22 -22.32 -11.11
CA ALA A 24 -14.33 -21.63 -12.05
C ALA A 24 -14.01 -22.46 -13.30
N ALA A 25 -14.05 -23.79 -13.20
CA ALA A 25 -13.92 -24.72 -14.32
C ALA A 25 -15.02 -24.61 -15.39
N LYS A 26 -16.18 -24.03 -15.07
CA LYS A 26 -17.31 -23.80 -15.99
C LYS A 26 -17.26 -22.44 -16.69
N VAL A 27 -16.30 -21.58 -16.35
CA VAL A 27 -16.14 -20.29 -17.02
C VAL A 27 -15.59 -20.52 -18.42
N GLN A 28 -16.33 -20.04 -19.43
CA GLN A 28 -15.94 -20.18 -20.83
C GLN A 28 -14.66 -19.38 -21.12
N THR A 29 -13.72 -20.00 -21.86
CA THR A 29 -12.51 -19.32 -22.32
C THR A 29 -12.86 -18.33 -23.45
N PRO A 30 -12.30 -17.10 -23.45
CA PRO A 30 -12.52 -16.13 -24.52
C PRO A 30 -12.11 -16.68 -25.89
N PRO A 31 -12.80 -16.29 -26.98
CA PRO A 31 -12.40 -16.65 -28.34
C PRO A 31 -10.94 -16.27 -28.63
N GLY A 32 -10.21 -17.18 -29.28
CA GLY A 32 -8.81 -16.95 -29.65
C GLY A 32 -7.78 -17.19 -28.53
N ILE A 33 -8.23 -17.49 -27.30
CA ILE A 33 -7.33 -17.87 -26.20
C ILE A 33 -7.33 -19.39 -26.03
N GLN A 34 -6.15 -20.00 -26.11
CA GLN A 34 -5.96 -21.39 -25.72
C GLN A 34 -5.61 -21.46 -24.22
N PRO A 35 -6.42 -22.11 -23.38
CA PRO A 35 -6.17 -22.20 -21.94
C PRO A 35 -4.94 -23.07 -21.66
N LEU A 36 -4.31 -22.83 -20.51
CA LEU A 36 -3.23 -23.68 -20.00
C LEU A 36 -3.78 -25.01 -19.46
N PRO A 37 -2.97 -26.07 -19.34
CA PRO A 37 -3.39 -27.32 -18.70
C PRO A 37 -3.88 -27.15 -17.26
N VAL A 38 -3.35 -26.13 -16.57
CA VAL A 38 -3.74 -25.72 -15.23
C VAL A 38 -3.58 -24.20 -15.12
N ASP A 39 -4.48 -23.56 -14.40
CA ASP A 39 -4.48 -22.14 -14.08
C ASP A 39 -4.71 -21.94 -12.57
N LEU A 40 -4.60 -20.71 -12.09
CA LEU A 40 -4.77 -20.33 -10.69
C LEU A 40 -6.09 -20.86 -10.09
N PHE A 41 -7.16 -20.95 -10.90
CA PHE A 41 -8.50 -21.32 -10.44
C PHE A 41 -8.82 -22.82 -10.59
N THR A 42 -7.98 -23.56 -11.30
CA THR A 42 -8.13 -25.00 -11.53
C THR A 42 -7.02 -25.81 -10.86
N THR A 43 -5.97 -25.15 -10.38
CA THR A 43 -4.89 -25.79 -9.65
C THR A 43 -5.37 -26.42 -8.36
N LYS A 44 -4.75 -27.56 -8.03
CA LYS A 44 -4.89 -28.20 -6.71
C LYS A 44 -3.79 -27.76 -5.76
N ASN A 45 -2.69 -27.24 -6.29
CA ASN A 45 -1.53 -26.80 -5.53
C ASN A 45 -0.65 -25.91 -6.42
N PHE A 46 -0.79 -24.59 -6.25
CA PHE A 46 -0.12 -23.60 -7.08
C PHE A 46 1.42 -23.69 -7.02
N TYR A 47 2.01 -24.29 -5.98
CA TYR A 47 3.46 -24.46 -5.86
C TYR A 47 4.07 -25.31 -7.00
N PHE A 48 3.30 -26.23 -7.57
CA PHE A 48 3.77 -27.07 -8.69
C PHE A 48 3.63 -26.40 -10.07
N ASP A 49 3.00 -25.23 -10.12
CA ASP A 49 2.65 -24.55 -11.38
C ASP A 49 3.64 -23.45 -11.76
N ARG A 50 4.80 -23.40 -11.11
CA ARG A 50 5.80 -22.33 -11.24
C ARG A 50 6.15 -21.94 -12.68
N LYS A 51 6.18 -22.90 -13.60
CA LYS A 51 6.45 -22.67 -15.03
C LYS A 51 5.38 -21.81 -15.74
N TYR A 52 4.20 -21.65 -15.13
CA TYR A 52 3.06 -20.91 -15.68
C TYR A 52 2.83 -19.55 -15.03
N TRP A 53 3.41 -19.25 -13.86
CA TRP A 53 3.09 -18.03 -13.10
C TRP A 53 3.26 -16.73 -13.88
N THR A 54 4.27 -16.65 -14.77
CA THR A 54 4.51 -15.48 -15.61
C THR A 54 3.78 -15.51 -16.95
N ASP A 55 2.96 -16.54 -17.23
CA ASP A 55 2.05 -16.57 -18.38
C ASP A 55 0.73 -15.93 -17.97
N LYS A 56 0.30 -14.87 -18.68
CA LYS A 56 -0.95 -14.15 -18.38
C LYS A 56 -2.18 -15.06 -18.28
N ARG A 57 -2.19 -16.19 -18.98
CA ARG A 57 -3.30 -17.15 -18.94
C ARG A 57 -3.41 -17.89 -17.61
N TYR A 58 -2.34 -17.99 -16.83
CA TYR A 58 -2.36 -18.66 -15.53
C TYR A 58 -3.30 -17.96 -14.53
N VAL A 59 -3.35 -16.63 -14.56
CA VAL A 59 -4.33 -15.85 -13.78
C VAL A 59 -5.55 -15.42 -14.60
N ARG A 60 -5.77 -16.05 -15.76
CA ARG A 60 -6.84 -15.73 -16.72
C ARG A 60 -6.85 -14.25 -17.17
N CYS A 61 -5.67 -13.68 -17.38
CA CYS A 61 -5.46 -12.30 -17.81
C CYS A 61 -6.02 -11.23 -16.87
N ASN A 62 -6.14 -11.54 -15.58
CA ASN A 62 -6.56 -10.58 -14.58
C ASN A 62 -5.38 -9.73 -14.09
N THR A 63 -5.67 -8.46 -13.86
CA THR A 63 -4.78 -7.57 -13.11
C THR A 63 -4.84 -7.90 -11.61
N PRO A 64 -3.84 -7.49 -10.80
CA PRO A 64 -3.89 -7.64 -9.34
C PRO A 64 -5.20 -7.14 -8.74
N ARG A 65 -5.68 -5.97 -9.19
CA ARG A 65 -6.92 -5.39 -8.67
C ARG A 65 -8.15 -6.21 -9.05
N GLN A 66 -8.17 -6.81 -10.24
CA GLN A 66 -9.26 -7.69 -10.63
C GLN A 66 -9.29 -8.99 -9.82
N LEU A 67 -8.13 -9.51 -9.40
CA LEU A 67 -8.04 -10.64 -8.48
C LEU A 67 -8.59 -10.28 -7.09
N THR A 68 -8.19 -9.12 -6.56
CA THR A 68 -8.67 -8.57 -5.28
C THR A 68 -10.17 -8.36 -5.25
N ASP A 69 -10.74 -7.71 -6.26
CA ASP A 69 -12.18 -7.38 -6.29
C ASP A 69 -13.04 -8.53 -6.84
N MET A 70 -12.47 -9.70 -7.06
CA MET A 70 -13.13 -10.77 -7.81
C MET A 70 -14.42 -11.25 -7.13
N TRP A 71 -14.37 -11.41 -5.80
CA TRP A 71 -15.51 -11.85 -5.01
C TRP A 71 -16.56 -10.76 -4.86
N THR A 72 -16.13 -9.53 -4.55
CA THR A 72 -17.03 -8.37 -4.36
C THR A 72 -17.76 -8.00 -5.65
N ASN A 73 -17.14 -8.21 -6.82
CA ASN A 73 -17.74 -7.96 -8.13
C ASN A 73 -18.51 -9.16 -8.71
N ASN A 74 -18.62 -10.28 -7.99
CA ASN A 74 -19.24 -11.52 -8.48
C ASN A 74 -18.61 -12.09 -9.77
N ARG A 75 -17.28 -12.09 -9.86
CA ARG A 75 -16.51 -12.48 -11.05
C ARG A 75 -15.56 -13.67 -10.83
N PHE A 76 -15.83 -14.56 -9.87
CA PHE A 76 -14.96 -15.69 -9.57
C PHE A 76 -14.57 -16.52 -10.80
N GLY A 77 -13.27 -16.70 -10.98
CA GLY A 77 -12.66 -17.42 -12.10
C GLY A 77 -12.87 -16.76 -13.46
N GLN A 78 -13.45 -15.56 -13.56
CA GLN A 78 -13.65 -14.92 -14.86
C GLN A 78 -12.33 -14.49 -15.48
N TRP A 79 -12.33 -14.42 -16.81
CA TRP A 79 -11.21 -13.87 -17.57
C TRP A 79 -11.23 -12.34 -17.50
N GLY A 80 -10.03 -11.75 -17.41
CA GLY A 80 -9.79 -10.34 -17.67
C GLY A 80 -9.54 -10.08 -19.16
N ASP A 81 -9.09 -8.87 -19.50
CA ASP A 81 -8.68 -8.52 -20.85
C ASP A 81 -7.20 -8.89 -21.07
N CYS A 82 -6.94 -9.86 -21.95
CA CYS A 82 -5.57 -10.28 -22.27
C CYS A 82 -4.77 -9.25 -23.07
N ASN A 83 -5.37 -8.15 -23.53
CA ASN A 83 -4.70 -7.04 -24.20
C ASN A 83 -4.36 -5.88 -23.25
N LEU A 84 -4.96 -5.85 -22.06
CA LEU A 84 -4.63 -4.89 -21.01
C LEU A 84 -3.29 -5.29 -20.39
N ASP A 85 -2.25 -4.47 -20.55
CA ASP A 85 -1.01 -4.59 -19.81
C ASP A 85 -0.23 -3.27 -19.87
N GLU A 86 0.71 -3.10 -18.94
CA GLU A 86 1.62 -1.97 -18.96
C GLU A 86 2.96 -2.42 -19.56
N ASP A 87 3.56 -1.55 -20.38
CA ASP A 87 4.90 -1.83 -20.89
C ASP A 87 5.89 -1.87 -19.73
N VAL A 88 6.66 -2.95 -19.62
CA VAL A 88 7.64 -3.15 -18.55
C VAL A 88 8.63 -1.99 -18.44
N SER A 89 8.95 -1.30 -19.55
CA SER A 89 9.82 -0.10 -19.55
C SER A 89 9.28 1.07 -18.72
N LYS A 90 7.98 1.11 -18.44
CA LYS A 90 7.35 2.12 -17.56
C LYS A 90 7.27 1.71 -16.09
N ILE A 91 7.61 0.45 -15.77
CA ILE A 91 7.62 -0.09 -14.41
C ILE A 91 9.05 -0.21 -13.90
N VAL A 92 10.01 -0.51 -14.78
CA VAL A 92 11.42 -0.66 -14.40
C VAL A 92 12.12 0.69 -14.36
N SER A 93 13.12 0.82 -13.49
CA SER A 93 13.86 2.07 -13.38
C SER A 93 14.51 2.49 -14.70
N PRO A 94 14.29 3.74 -15.15
CA PRO A 94 14.99 4.28 -16.32
C PRO A 94 16.43 4.70 -15.98
N TYR A 95 16.80 4.68 -14.70
CA TYR A 95 18.11 5.13 -14.23
C TYR A 95 19.17 4.02 -14.29
N PRO A 96 20.44 4.36 -14.55
CA PRO A 96 21.50 3.36 -14.73
C PRO A 96 22.01 2.76 -13.41
N TYR A 97 21.46 3.17 -12.27
CA TYR A 97 21.97 2.79 -10.95
C TYR A 97 21.43 1.43 -10.52
N LYS A 98 22.30 0.62 -9.90
CA LYS A 98 21.93 -0.71 -9.39
C LYS A 98 21.47 -0.65 -7.94
N THR A 99 21.89 0.38 -7.20
CA THR A 99 21.56 0.55 -5.78
C THR A 99 21.07 1.96 -5.49
N ALA A 100 20.26 2.10 -4.43
CA ALA A 100 19.83 3.39 -3.92
C ALA A 100 21.02 4.28 -3.52
N ALA A 101 22.08 3.70 -2.95
CA ALA A 101 23.29 4.44 -2.55
C ALA A 101 24.02 5.06 -3.74
N GLU A 102 24.17 4.32 -4.86
CA GLU A 102 24.73 4.85 -6.12
C GLU A 102 23.87 6.00 -6.65
N HIS A 103 22.55 5.80 -6.70
CA HIS A 103 21.61 6.80 -7.19
C HIS A 103 21.64 8.08 -6.34
N TYR A 104 21.52 7.95 -5.01
CA TYR A 104 21.56 9.09 -4.10
C TYR A 104 22.89 9.84 -4.18
N THR A 105 24.02 9.13 -4.24
CA THR A 105 25.35 9.74 -4.38
C THR A 105 25.46 10.54 -5.67
N ALA A 106 24.91 10.02 -6.77
CA ALA A 106 24.89 10.73 -8.05
C ALA A 106 24.04 12.01 -7.97
N LEU A 107 22.86 11.97 -7.33
CA LEU A 107 22.01 13.14 -7.11
C LEU A 107 22.69 14.18 -6.21
N VAL A 108 23.41 13.76 -5.16
CA VAL A 108 24.25 14.68 -4.35
C VAL A 108 25.34 15.33 -5.21
N GLY A 109 25.96 14.57 -6.12
CA GLY A 109 26.94 15.10 -7.07
C GLY A 109 26.36 16.16 -8.02
N GLN A 110 25.16 15.91 -8.55
CA GLN A 110 24.43 16.86 -9.39
C GLN A 110 24.10 18.14 -8.61
N ALA A 111 23.58 18.02 -7.40
CA ALA A 111 23.30 19.17 -6.55
C ALA A 111 24.57 20.01 -6.28
N LYS A 112 25.71 19.37 -6.02
CA LYS A 112 27.01 20.08 -5.88
C LYS A 112 27.41 20.84 -7.14
N ALA A 113 27.21 20.25 -8.32
CA ALA A 113 27.45 20.92 -9.59
C ALA A 113 26.53 22.14 -9.79
N ASN A 114 25.33 22.11 -9.22
CA ASN A 114 24.35 23.20 -9.20
C ASN A 114 24.61 24.23 -8.08
N GLY A 115 25.65 24.05 -7.25
CA GLY A 115 25.97 24.94 -6.11
C GLY A 115 25.29 24.57 -4.78
N GLY A 116 24.62 23.42 -4.70
CA GLY A 116 24.01 22.86 -3.50
C GLY A 116 24.86 21.80 -2.77
N PRO A 117 24.27 21.01 -1.86
CA PRO A 117 22.85 21.03 -1.46
C PRO A 117 22.39 22.39 -0.91
N THR A 118 21.17 22.79 -1.24
CA THR A 118 20.58 24.05 -0.80
C THR A 118 20.22 23.97 0.70
N SER A 119 20.64 24.98 1.47
CA SER A 119 20.27 25.13 2.88
C SER A 119 19.23 26.23 3.01
N HIS A 120 17.97 25.86 3.18
CA HIS A 120 16.89 26.82 3.39
C HIS A 120 16.81 27.28 4.84
N THR A 121 16.57 28.58 5.06
CA THR A 121 15.97 29.12 6.28
C THR A 121 14.44 29.08 6.18
N ALA A 122 13.75 29.34 7.29
CA ALA A 122 12.28 29.44 7.31
C ALA A 122 11.72 30.42 6.25
N GLN A 123 12.44 31.49 5.92
CA GLN A 123 12.01 32.49 4.93
C GLN A 123 12.22 32.05 3.48
N THR A 124 13.11 31.08 3.25
CA THR A 124 13.52 30.65 1.91
C THR A 124 12.98 29.29 1.52
N LEU A 125 12.24 28.62 2.42
CA LEU A 125 11.67 27.31 2.15
C LEU A 125 10.73 27.34 0.93
N PRO A 126 10.73 26.28 0.11
CA PRO A 126 9.69 26.11 -0.89
C PRO A 126 8.31 26.07 -0.20
N LYS A 127 7.34 26.79 -0.75
CA LYS A 127 5.97 26.88 -0.22
C LYS A 127 5.16 25.62 -0.53
N TRP A 128 5.56 24.52 0.09
CA TRP A 128 4.97 23.19 -0.13
C TRP A 128 3.92 22.84 0.92
N GLU A 129 3.84 23.59 2.02
CA GLU A 129 2.89 23.31 3.08
C GLU A 129 1.44 23.34 2.56
N GLY A 130 0.63 22.40 3.04
CA GLY A 130 -0.77 22.23 2.66
C GLY A 130 -1.14 20.77 2.41
N TRP A 131 -2.23 20.59 1.68
CA TRP A 131 -2.89 19.31 1.48
C TRP A 131 -2.83 18.88 0.03
N TYR A 132 -2.49 17.62 -0.23
CA TYR A 132 -2.33 17.08 -1.58
C TYR A 132 -3.10 15.77 -1.75
N THR A 133 -3.42 15.41 -2.99
CA THR A 133 -3.89 14.06 -3.34
C THR A 133 -3.06 13.49 -4.47
N ARG A 134 -2.89 12.17 -4.50
CA ARG A 134 -2.24 11.48 -5.62
C ARG A 134 -3.10 11.61 -6.89
N GLY A 135 -2.47 12.04 -7.98
CA GLY A 135 -3.03 12.17 -9.31
C GLY A 135 -2.65 11.01 -10.23
N ALA A 136 -2.92 11.18 -11.53
CA ALA A 136 -2.61 10.23 -12.61
C ALA A 136 -2.94 8.77 -12.29
N ARG A 137 -4.11 8.55 -11.65
CA ARG A 137 -4.54 7.24 -11.13
C ARG A 137 -4.41 6.09 -12.13
N GLU A 138 -4.78 6.33 -13.38
CA GLU A 138 -4.76 5.31 -14.43
C GLU A 138 -3.34 4.93 -14.90
N GLU A 139 -2.33 5.73 -14.54
CA GLU A 139 -0.90 5.48 -14.84
C GLU A 139 -0.17 4.78 -13.68
N GLN A 140 -0.80 4.68 -12.49
CA GLN A 140 -0.13 4.17 -11.29
C GLN A 140 -0.17 2.63 -11.25
N TRP A 141 0.90 2.00 -11.73
CA TRP A 141 1.01 0.53 -11.68
C TRP A 141 0.92 -0.03 -10.25
N THR A 142 1.28 0.77 -9.25
CA THR A 142 1.18 0.39 -7.84
C THR A 142 -0.27 0.17 -7.37
N TYR A 143 -1.26 0.56 -8.16
CA TYR A 143 -2.68 0.31 -7.87
C TYR A 143 -3.16 -1.02 -8.45
N GLY A 144 -2.34 -1.71 -9.24
CA GLY A 144 -2.65 -3.04 -9.76
C GLY A 144 -3.78 -3.05 -10.80
N ARG A 145 -4.07 -1.91 -11.45
CA ARG A 145 -5.22 -1.76 -12.37
C ARG A 145 -4.86 -1.83 -13.84
N ASN A 146 -3.68 -1.35 -14.20
CA ASN A 146 -3.23 -1.14 -15.59
C ASN A 146 -2.20 -2.17 -16.07
N LEU A 147 -1.78 -3.11 -15.22
CA LEU A 147 -0.84 -4.17 -15.59
C LEU A 147 -1.38 -5.57 -15.28
N GLN A 148 -0.91 -6.57 -16.02
CA GLN A 148 -1.17 -7.97 -15.74
C GLN A 148 -0.45 -8.45 -14.49
N THR A 149 -1.10 -9.33 -13.73
CA THR A 149 -0.48 -9.98 -12.56
C THR A 149 0.79 -10.74 -12.97
N SER A 150 0.76 -11.41 -14.13
CA SER A 150 1.91 -12.12 -14.70
C SER A 150 3.08 -11.20 -15.03
N THR A 151 2.81 -9.95 -15.41
CA THR A 151 3.83 -8.95 -15.73
C THR A 151 4.55 -8.50 -14.46
N MET A 152 3.81 -8.26 -13.38
CA MET A 152 4.44 -8.02 -12.07
C MET A 152 5.24 -9.23 -11.58
N LEU A 153 4.67 -10.45 -11.64
CA LEU A 153 5.39 -11.69 -11.30
C LEU A 153 6.70 -11.84 -12.10
N SER A 154 6.73 -11.43 -13.38
CA SER A 154 7.95 -11.50 -14.20
C SER A 154 9.09 -10.60 -13.71
N LEU A 155 8.80 -9.62 -12.87
CA LEU A 155 9.76 -8.67 -12.30
C LEU A 155 10.27 -9.09 -10.92
N LEU A 156 9.73 -10.17 -10.35
CA LEU A 156 10.10 -10.68 -9.04
C LEU A 156 11.13 -11.81 -9.13
N THR A 157 11.95 -11.94 -8.09
CA THR A 157 12.81 -13.12 -7.92
C THR A 157 11.98 -14.38 -7.66
N PRO A 158 12.53 -15.58 -7.88
CA PRO A 158 11.85 -16.86 -7.61
C PRO A 158 11.04 -16.96 -6.32
N GLU A 159 11.62 -16.51 -5.22
CA GLU A 159 10.97 -16.58 -3.90
C GLU A 159 9.78 -15.63 -3.81
N TYR A 160 9.93 -14.42 -4.35
CA TYR A 160 8.88 -13.40 -4.31
C TYR A 160 7.78 -13.65 -5.35
N GLN A 161 8.08 -14.33 -6.46
CA GLN A 161 7.06 -14.91 -7.34
C GLN A 161 6.15 -15.89 -6.59
N GLN A 162 6.76 -16.77 -5.78
CA GLN A 162 6.01 -17.74 -4.97
C GLN A 162 5.11 -17.05 -3.95
N ARG A 163 5.64 -16.04 -3.23
CA ARG A 163 4.89 -15.27 -2.21
C ARG A 163 3.73 -14.48 -2.82
N MET A 164 3.95 -13.79 -3.94
CA MET A 164 2.88 -13.09 -4.65
C MET A 164 1.82 -14.08 -5.16
N THR A 165 2.22 -15.20 -5.76
CA THR A 165 1.26 -16.23 -6.22
C THR A 165 0.45 -16.82 -5.07
N GLN A 166 1.08 -17.01 -3.90
CA GLN A 166 0.38 -17.44 -2.69
C GLN A 166 -0.68 -16.42 -2.27
N MET A 167 -0.36 -15.12 -2.28
CA MET A 167 -1.34 -14.07 -2.00
C MET A 167 -2.47 -14.07 -3.02
N ASP A 168 -2.15 -14.08 -4.32
CA ASP A 168 -3.13 -14.10 -5.42
C ASP A 168 -4.09 -15.30 -5.29
N TYR A 169 -3.57 -16.48 -4.95
CA TYR A 169 -4.40 -17.67 -4.73
C TYR A 169 -5.32 -17.50 -3.53
N HIS A 170 -4.80 -17.03 -2.39
CA HIS A 170 -5.61 -16.92 -1.19
C HIS A 170 -6.67 -15.82 -1.30
N GLU A 171 -6.35 -14.75 -2.02
CA GLU A 171 -7.23 -13.63 -2.29
C GLU A 171 -8.33 -14.01 -3.30
N ALA A 172 -7.96 -14.53 -4.47
CA ALA A 172 -8.91 -14.78 -5.56
C ALA A 172 -9.57 -16.16 -5.51
N VAL A 173 -8.86 -17.21 -5.05
CA VAL A 173 -9.35 -18.60 -5.13
C VAL A 173 -9.97 -19.04 -3.83
N SER A 174 -9.22 -18.92 -2.72
CA SER A 174 -9.71 -19.37 -1.42
C SER A 174 -10.64 -18.37 -0.74
N ASN A 175 -10.69 -17.11 -1.22
CA ASN A 175 -11.41 -16.01 -0.59
C ASN A 175 -11.03 -15.79 0.89
N ALA A 176 -9.75 -15.97 1.22
CA ALA A 176 -9.20 -15.78 2.56
C ALA A 176 -8.17 -14.63 2.55
N PRO A 177 -8.59 -13.40 2.21
CA PRO A 177 -7.70 -12.24 2.16
C PRO A 177 -7.09 -11.93 3.54
N GLN A 178 -5.78 -12.06 3.70
CA GLN A 178 -5.08 -11.75 4.95
C GLN A 178 -4.55 -10.31 4.92
N TRP A 179 -5.46 -9.34 5.08
CA TRP A 179 -5.13 -7.92 4.92
C TRP A 179 -4.64 -7.31 6.23
N MET A 180 -3.44 -6.70 6.22
CA MET A 180 -2.84 -6.14 7.44
C MET A 180 -3.70 -5.04 8.07
N ALA A 181 -4.30 -4.19 7.22
CA ALA A 181 -5.30 -3.19 7.59
C ALA A 181 -6.52 -3.77 8.34
N ALA A 182 -6.98 -4.97 7.96
CA ALA A 182 -8.15 -5.58 8.59
C ALA A 182 -7.85 -6.00 10.04
N PHE A 183 -6.64 -6.45 10.31
CA PHE A 183 -6.21 -6.91 11.64
C PHE A 183 -5.51 -5.82 12.46
N CYS A 184 -5.48 -4.58 11.97
CA CYS A 184 -4.72 -3.48 12.58
C CYS A 184 -3.25 -3.83 12.80
N TYR A 185 -2.69 -4.64 11.90
CA TYR A 185 -1.25 -4.84 11.84
C TYR A 185 -0.59 -3.63 11.19
N PRO A 186 0.67 -3.32 11.53
CA PRO A 186 1.38 -2.22 10.91
C PRO A 186 1.39 -2.33 9.38
N GLU A 187 1.23 -1.20 8.70
CA GLU A 187 1.03 -1.20 7.24
C GLU A 187 2.33 -1.34 6.43
N GLY A 188 3.48 -0.95 6.99
CA GLY A 188 4.77 -0.99 6.28
C GLY A 188 4.94 0.11 5.21
N PHE A 189 6.16 0.28 4.69
CA PHE A 189 6.53 1.36 3.78
C PHE A 189 5.75 1.35 2.46
N MET A 190 5.70 0.21 1.76
CA MET A 190 5.10 0.16 0.41
C MET A 190 3.58 0.41 0.41
N ARG A 191 2.91 0.32 1.56
CA ARG A 191 1.53 0.75 1.68
C ARG A 191 1.37 2.24 1.40
N TRP A 192 2.38 3.10 1.59
CA TRP A 192 2.33 4.50 1.13
C TRP A 192 2.03 4.64 -0.37
N TRP A 193 2.35 3.63 -1.18
CA TRP A 193 2.18 3.63 -2.64
C TRP A 193 0.93 2.89 -3.12
N ALA A 194 0.21 2.19 -2.25
CA ALA A 194 -1.04 1.49 -2.56
C ALA A 194 -2.23 2.46 -2.73
N GLU A 195 -3.25 2.14 -3.53
CA GLU A 195 -4.35 3.08 -3.85
C GLU A 195 -5.16 3.53 -2.62
N PHE A 196 -5.61 2.58 -1.80
CA PHE A 196 -6.57 2.81 -0.71
C PHE A 196 -5.95 2.83 0.69
N SER A 197 -4.64 3.04 0.77
CA SER A 197 -3.91 3.16 2.05
C SER A 197 -3.88 4.58 2.60
N ILE A 198 -3.83 5.58 1.72
CA ILE A 198 -3.71 7.00 2.06
C ILE A 198 -4.67 7.83 1.21
N ASN A 199 -5.24 8.87 1.82
CA ASN A 199 -6.11 9.85 1.17
C ASN A 199 -5.34 11.15 0.93
N GLU A 200 -5.75 12.23 1.61
CA GLU A 200 -5.06 13.51 1.57
C GLU A 200 -3.73 13.42 2.30
N ILE A 201 -2.70 14.00 1.71
CA ILE A 201 -1.34 14.06 2.25
C ILE A 201 -1.15 15.48 2.79
N GLU A 202 -1.07 15.60 4.12
CA GLU A 202 -0.64 16.83 4.76
C GLU A 202 0.88 16.93 4.69
N VAL A 203 1.37 18.04 4.17
CA VAL A 203 2.80 18.32 4.06
C VAL A 203 3.15 19.47 5.00
N ILE A 204 4.11 19.23 5.89
CA ILE A 204 4.70 20.25 6.75
C ILE A 204 6.20 20.33 6.46
N VAL A 205 6.71 21.53 6.27
CA VAL A 205 8.11 21.76 5.93
C VAL A 205 8.78 22.63 6.99
N THR A 206 10.00 22.26 7.34
CA THR A 206 10.90 23.06 8.18
C THR A 206 12.31 23.02 7.57
N PRO A 207 13.24 23.88 8.02
CA PRO A 207 14.64 23.79 7.58
C PRO A 207 15.32 22.44 7.86
N HIS A 208 14.75 21.62 8.76
CA HIS A 208 15.36 20.38 9.24
C HIS A 208 14.62 19.12 8.81
N GLN A 209 13.36 19.22 8.41
CA GLN A 209 12.57 18.07 7.97
C GLN A 209 11.40 18.45 7.07
N VAL A 210 11.00 17.51 6.21
CA VAL A 210 9.68 17.47 5.58
C VAL A 210 8.90 16.33 6.22
N GLN A 211 7.71 16.63 6.73
CA GLN A 211 6.80 15.67 7.32
C GLN A 211 5.60 15.46 6.39
N LEU A 212 5.22 14.20 6.22
CA LEU A 212 4.09 13.77 5.43
C LEU A 212 3.16 12.98 6.36
N LEU A 213 1.93 13.45 6.52
CA LEU A 213 0.89 12.77 7.31
C LEU A 213 -0.25 12.37 6.39
N SER A 214 -0.65 11.10 6.44
CA SER A 214 -1.82 10.59 5.73
C SER A 214 -2.29 9.27 6.34
N GLY A 215 -3.31 8.64 5.76
CA GLY A 215 -3.80 7.34 6.19
C GLY A 215 -5.29 7.14 5.92
N VAL A 216 -5.70 5.87 5.90
CA VAL A 216 -7.12 5.45 5.81
C VAL A 216 -7.43 4.37 6.84
N ALA A 217 -6.58 3.36 6.97
CA ALA A 217 -6.71 2.28 7.95
C ALA A 217 -5.78 2.44 9.16
N ASP A 218 -4.67 3.15 9.00
CA ASP A 218 -3.73 3.50 10.06
C ASP A 218 -3.12 4.88 9.76
N ASN A 219 -2.44 5.48 10.73
CA ASN A 219 -1.79 6.77 10.63
C ASN A 219 -0.38 6.62 10.06
N PHE A 220 -0.16 7.13 8.86
CA PHE A 220 1.15 7.17 8.22
C PHE A 220 1.83 8.49 8.53
N LEU A 221 2.84 8.45 9.39
CA LEU A 221 3.71 9.58 9.66
C LEU A 221 5.10 9.32 9.06
N ARG A 222 5.40 9.95 7.92
CA ARG A 222 6.73 9.90 7.30
C ARG A 222 7.48 11.21 7.55
N LYS A 223 8.79 11.10 7.79
CA LYS A 223 9.68 12.26 7.98
C LYS A 223 10.93 12.11 7.14
N VAL A 224 11.19 13.09 6.28
CA VAL A 224 12.45 13.24 5.55
C VAL A 224 13.36 14.15 6.34
N LEU A 225 14.45 13.61 6.90
CA LEU A 225 15.39 14.36 7.74
C LEU A 225 16.46 15.04 6.88
N ILE A 226 16.47 16.38 6.86
CA ILE A 226 17.32 17.17 5.95
C ILE A 226 18.77 17.23 6.45
N GLY A 227 19.71 16.93 5.55
CA GLY A 227 21.15 16.96 5.82
C GLY A 227 21.60 15.95 6.86
N ARG A 228 20.82 14.89 7.10
CA ARG A 228 21.14 13.80 8.03
C ARG A 228 21.71 12.60 7.30
N ARG A 229 22.16 11.61 8.07
CA ARG A 229 22.61 10.30 7.61
C ARG A 229 21.77 9.24 8.32
N HIS A 230 21.61 8.08 7.70
CA HIS A 230 20.98 6.95 8.36
C HIS A 230 21.74 6.57 9.63
N VAL A 231 21.05 6.51 10.76
CA VAL A 231 21.61 6.11 12.06
C VAL A 231 20.83 4.99 12.71
N GLN A 232 19.62 4.67 12.22
CA GLN A 232 18.83 3.57 12.75
C GLN A 232 19.54 2.23 12.47
N LYS A 233 19.66 1.43 13.52
CA LYS A 233 20.26 0.08 13.46
C LYS A 233 19.22 -1.02 13.45
N VAL A 234 17.99 -0.68 13.83
CA VAL A 234 16.84 -1.60 13.88
C VAL A 234 15.86 -1.17 12.80
N PRO A 235 15.37 -2.10 11.96
CA PRO A 235 14.35 -1.80 10.97
C PRO A 235 13.11 -1.13 11.57
N GLN A 236 12.53 -0.19 10.83
CA GLN A 236 11.31 0.54 11.19
C GLN A 236 10.21 0.20 10.17
N TRP A 237 8.94 0.21 10.58
CA TRP A 237 7.82 -0.11 9.67
C TRP A 237 7.80 0.76 8.40
N TYR A 238 8.07 2.06 8.54
CA TYR A 238 8.17 3.00 7.42
C TYR A 238 9.62 3.36 7.05
N GLY A 239 10.59 2.67 7.64
CA GLY A 239 12.01 2.98 7.46
C GLY A 239 12.48 4.28 8.11
N GLU A 240 13.73 4.61 7.86
CA GLU A 240 14.36 5.90 8.15
C GLU A 240 14.56 6.63 6.82
N THR A 241 14.07 7.86 6.71
CA THR A 241 14.24 8.67 5.50
C THR A 241 15.11 9.89 5.77
N ILE A 242 16.20 10.01 5.01
CA ILE A 242 17.06 11.21 4.98
C ILE A 242 16.90 11.94 3.66
N GLY A 243 17.27 13.21 3.59
CA GLY A 243 17.18 13.94 2.34
C GLY A 243 18.00 15.21 2.30
N PHE A 244 17.99 15.85 1.14
CA PHE A 244 18.59 17.16 0.91
C PHE A 244 17.78 17.93 -0.15
N TRP A 245 17.97 19.24 -0.19
CA TRP A 245 17.39 20.11 -1.21
C TRP A 245 18.40 20.39 -2.33
N ASP A 246 17.95 20.36 -3.58
CA ASP A 246 18.64 20.91 -4.75
C ASP A 246 17.76 22.01 -5.34
N GLY A 247 18.05 23.26 -5.00
CA GLY A 247 17.10 24.37 -5.22
C GLY A 247 15.78 24.08 -4.49
N ASN A 248 14.68 23.98 -5.24
CA ASN A 248 13.35 23.67 -4.70
C ASN A 248 12.97 22.19 -4.84
N THR A 249 13.90 21.33 -5.27
CA THR A 249 13.68 19.88 -5.40
C THR A 249 14.15 19.19 -4.13
N LEU A 250 13.28 18.38 -3.52
CA LEU A 250 13.64 17.53 -2.39
C LEU A 250 14.06 16.15 -2.91
N VAL A 251 15.25 15.72 -2.54
CA VAL A 251 15.71 14.34 -2.76
C VAL A 251 15.69 13.61 -1.43
N ALA A 252 14.97 12.50 -1.37
CA ALA A 252 14.85 11.65 -0.20
C ALA A 252 15.37 10.23 -0.48
N TRP A 253 15.96 9.62 0.54
CA TRP A 253 16.40 8.23 0.54
C TRP A 253 15.86 7.55 1.79
N THR A 254 14.99 6.57 1.58
CA THR A 254 14.45 5.71 2.63
C THR A 254 15.21 4.38 2.66
N ALA A 255 15.60 3.94 3.85
CA ALA A 255 16.24 2.65 4.12
C ALA A 255 15.79 2.09 5.48
N ASN A 256 16.32 0.93 5.89
CA ASN A 256 16.03 0.29 7.18
C ASN A 256 14.53 0.00 7.38
N VAL A 257 13.85 -0.50 6.34
CA VAL A 257 12.43 -0.87 6.43
C VAL A 257 12.26 -2.29 6.97
N ILE A 258 11.14 -2.56 7.62
CA ILE A 258 10.71 -3.93 7.95
C ILE A 258 10.17 -4.58 6.67
N PRO A 259 10.53 -5.86 6.37
CA PRO A 259 9.99 -6.59 5.24
C PRO A 259 8.48 -6.79 5.43
N TRP A 260 7.70 -6.58 4.37
CA TRP A 260 6.25 -6.64 4.46
C TRP A 260 5.57 -6.85 3.10
N THR A 261 4.24 -6.70 3.06
CA THR A 261 3.44 -6.71 1.84
C THR A 261 3.14 -5.29 1.34
N MET A 262 3.06 -5.12 0.03
CA MET A 262 2.65 -3.85 -0.58
C MET A 262 1.15 -3.60 -0.47
N SER A 263 0.34 -4.55 -0.93
CA SER A 263 -1.13 -4.45 -0.99
C SER A 263 -1.73 -5.78 -1.46
N HIS A 264 -3.06 -5.82 -1.56
CA HIS A 264 -3.85 -6.89 -2.16
C HIS A 264 -3.35 -7.35 -3.52
N SER A 265 -3.20 -8.66 -3.70
CA SER A 265 -2.68 -9.32 -4.91
C SER A 265 -1.40 -8.69 -5.50
N MET A 266 -0.59 -8.02 -4.67
CA MET A 266 0.68 -7.40 -5.06
C MET A 266 1.88 -8.17 -4.47
N PHE A 267 3.08 -7.62 -4.51
CA PHE A 267 4.25 -8.34 -3.99
C PHE A 267 4.52 -8.03 -2.51
N GLU A 268 5.25 -8.94 -1.88
CA GLU A 268 6.04 -8.64 -0.68
C GLU A 268 7.36 -7.97 -1.04
N TYR A 269 7.98 -7.29 -0.08
CA TYR A 269 9.32 -6.70 -0.19
C TYR A 269 10.19 -7.11 1.01
N SER A 270 11.51 -7.10 0.82
CA SER A 270 12.50 -7.51 1.81
C SER A 270 12.89 -6.36 2.76
N ASP A 271 13.73 -6.68 3.76
CA ASP A 271 14.37 -5.69 4.61
C ASP A 271 15.49 -4.91 3.89
N LYS A 272 15.83 -5.32 2.65
CA LYS A 272 16.79 -4.65 1.76
C LYS A 272 16.14 -3.60 0.86
N LEU A 273 14.81 -3.46 0.89
CA LEU A 273 14.13 -2.40 0.15
C LEU A 273 14.69 -1.03 0.57
N GLN A 274 15.13 -0.28 -0.43
CA GLN A 274 15.52 1.12 -0.30
C GLN A 274 14.85 1.91 -1.42
N VAL A 275 14.45 3.14 -1.12
CA VAL A 275 13.67 3.95 -2.05
C VAL A 275 14.29 5.33 -2.16
N ILE A 276 14.53 5.75 -3.40
CA ILE A 276 14.91 7.13 -3.72
C ILE A 276 13.66 7.83 -4.23
N GLU A 277 13.29 8.94 -3.61
CA GLU A 277 12.17 9.78 -4.01
C GLU A 277 12.69 11.19 -4.34
N VAL A 278 12.41 11.67 -5.55
CA VAL A 278 12.74 13.02 -6.00
C VAL A 278 11.43 13.79 -6.18
N PHE A 279 11.18 14.71 -5.26
CA PHE A 279 10.00 15.57 -5.26
C PHE A 279 10.35 16.87 -5.96
N THR A 280 9.67 17.17 -7.06
CA THR A 280 9.87 18.38 -7.86
C THR A 280 8.58 19.17 -7.92
N PRO A 281 8.58 20.52 -7.84
CA PRO A 281 7.38 21.29 -8.12
C PRO A 281 6.81 20.92 -9.50
N SER A 282 5.48 20.75 -9.59
CA SER A 282 4.84 20.46 -10.87
C SER A 282 5.06 21.62 -11.86
N ARG A 283 5.03 21.33 -13.16
CA ARG A 283 5.29 22.34 -14.22
C ARG A 283 4.34 23.53 -14.17
N ASP A 284 3.11 23.32 -13.71
CA ASP A 284 2.08 24.34 -13.54
C ASP A 284 2.14 25.06 -12.17
N GLY A 285 3.07 24.66 -11.29
CA GLY A 285 3.26 25.23 -9.96
C GLY A 285 2.18 24.86 -8.93
N ASN A 286 1.21 24.01 -9.29
CA ASN A 286 0.04 23.68 -8.46
C ASN A 286 0.11 22.28 -7.81
N GLY A 287 1.32 21.75 -7.62
CA GLY A 287 1.51 20.40 -7.13
C GLY A 287 2.97 20.03 -7.00
N ILE A 288 3.19 18.75 -6.74
CA ILE A 288 4.51 18.13 -6.61
C ILE A 288 4.51 16.89 -7.48
N THR A 289 5.52 16.68 -8.30
CA THR A 289 5.75 15.39 -8.96
C THR A 289 6.74 14.60 -8.13
N VAL A 290 6.36 13.38 -7.73
CA VAL A 290 7.24 12.47 -6.99
C VAL A 290 7.73 11.39 -7.95
N ASP A 291 9.02 11.44 -8.27
CA ASP A 291 9.72 10.38 -9.01
C ASP A 291 10.34 9.41 -7.99
N ALA A 292 9.86 8.17 -7.95
CA ALA A 292 10.30 7.18 -6.97
C ALA A 292 10.92 5.96 -7.64
N THR A 293 12.11 5.57 -7.18
CA THR A 293 12.79 4.34 -7.60
C THR A 293 12.96 3.39 -6.42
N PHE A 294 12.50 2.16 -6.59
CA PHE A 294 12.52 1.09 -5.59
C PHE A 294 13.64 0.09 -5.88
N TYR A 295 14.55 -0.05 -4.92
CA TYR A 295 15.68 -0.98 -4.97
C TYR A 295 15.47 -2.07 -3.94
N ASP A 296 15.23 -3.29 -4.39
CA ASP A 296 15.16 -4.47 -3.52
C ASP A 296 15.80 -5.66 -4.25
N PRO A 297 17.08 -5.97 -3.99
CA PRO A 297 17.79 -7.03 -4.70
C PRO A 297 17.32 -8.44 -4.31
N GLU A 298 16.56 -8.59 -3.23
CA GLU A 298 15.99 -9.87 -2.82
C GLU A 298 14.63 -10.10 -3.46
N ALA A 299 13.80 -9.05 -3.57
CA ALA A 299 12.47 -9.14 -4.15
C ALA A 299 12.42 -8.94 -5.67
N PHE A 300 13.20 -8.01 -6.22
CA PHE A 300 13.10 -7.60 -7.62
C PHE A 300 14.29 -8.08 -8.44
N ILE A 301 14.05 -8.51 -9.68
CA ILE A 301 15.14 -8.86 -10.61
C ILE A 301 15.89 -7.61 -11.13
N ARG A 302 15.28 -6.43 -10.98
CA ARG A 302 15.83 -5.11 -11.30
C ARG A 302 15.01 -4.02 -10.60
N PRO A 303 15.56 -2.82 -10.37
CA PRO A 303 14.83 -1.74 -9.69
C PRO A 303 13.53 -1.37 -10.41
N LEU A 304 12.49 -1.09 -9.63
CA LEU A 304 11.19 -0.62 -10.11
C LEU A 304 11.10 0.90 -9.98
N HIS A 305 10.17 1.53 -10.68
CA HIS A 305 10.04 2.98 -10.75
C HIS A 305 8.61 3.41 -10.99
N ILE A 306 8.24 4.55 -10.42
CA ILE A 306 6.95 5.20 -10.67
C ILE A 306 7.10 6.72 -10.60
N VAL A 307 6.28 7.42 -11.38
CA VAL A 307 6.11 8.87 -11.26
C VAL A 307 4.67 9.16 -10.84
N THR A 308 4.52 9.79 -9.69
CA THR A 308 3.21 10.12 -9.12
C THR A 308 3.06 11.63 -8.96
N PRO A 309 2.20 12.31 -9.75
CA PRO A 309 1.86 13.70 -9.49
C PRO A 309 0.99 13.79 -8.24
N TRP A 310 1.26 14.77 -7.40
CA TRP A 310 0.48 15.17 -6.24
C TRP A 310 -0.16 16.51 -6.55
N ASN A 311 -1.48 16.50 -6.63
CA ASN A 311 -2.26 17.69 -6.92
C ASN A 311 -2.53 18.43 -5.61
N ARG A 312 -2.18 19.71 -5.55
CA ARG A 312 -2.51 20.53 -4.38
C ARG A 312 -4.02 20.70 -4.29
N ARG A 313 -4.56 20.49 -3.09
CA ARG A 313 -5.98 20.68 -2.76
C ARG A 313 -6.18 22.00 -2.06
N ASN A 314 -5.51 22.16 -0.91
CA ASN A 314 -5.72 23.29 -0.01
C ASN A 314 -4.39 23.82 0.53
N GLY A 315 -4.42 25.06 1.02
CA GLY A 315 -3.33 25.67 1.78
C GLY A 315 -3.24 25.12 3.21
N PRO A 316 -2.13 25.40 3.92
CA PRO A 316 -1.97 24.99 5.32
C PRO A 316 -2.87 25.78 6.29
N ASP A 317 -3.44 26.91 5.84
CA ASP A 317 -4.33 27.80 6.57
C ASP A 317 -5.82 27.53 6.31
N ASP A 318 -6.15 26.47 5.56
CA ASP A 318 -7.54 26.09 5.32
C ASP A 318 -8.24 25.73 6.66
N PRO A 319 -9.31 26.46 7.04
CA PRO A 319 -9.98 26.28 8.33
C PRO A 319 -10.76 24.96 8.44
N GLU A 320 -11.03 24.28 7.32
CA GLU A 320 -11.79 23.03 7.28
C GLU A 320 -10.92 21.80 7.07
N ALA A 321 -9.67 21.98 6.63
CA ALA A 321 -8.74 20.88 6.44
C ALA A 321 -8.18 20.39 7.78
N ARG A 322 -8.39 19.12 8.09
CA ARG A 322 -7.99 18.49 9.34
C ARG A 322 -7.73 17.00 9.12
N TYR A 323 -6.60 16.53 9.61
CA TYR A 323 -6.32 15.11 9.64
C TYR A 323 -7.09 14.48 10.82
N THR A 324 -7.96 13.52 10.54
CA THR A 324 -8.62 12.74 11.57
C THR A 324 -7.72 11.60 11.98
N PHE A 325 -7.30 11.58 13.24
CA PHE A 325 -6.56 10.46 13.81
C PHE A 325 -7.35 9.15 13.65
N ILE A 326 -6.66 8.12 13.19
CA ILE A 326 -7.25 6.82 12.89
C ILE A 326 -6.93 5.86 14.03
N GLU A 327 -7.94 5.44 14.80
CA GLU A 327 -7.77 4.34 15.76
C GLU A 327 -8.33 3.06 15.16
N CYS A 328 -7.46 2.26 14.55
CA CYS A 328 -7.87 1.09 13.78
C CYS A 328 -8.67 0.08 14.63
N ARG A 329 -8.32 -0.13 15.90
CA ARG A 329 -9.01 -1.14 16.74
C ARG A 329 -10.45 -0.80 17.05
N VAL A 330 -10.78 0.50 17.11
CA VAL A 330 -12.17 0.96 17.26
C VAL A 330 -12.96 0.70 15.97
N GLN A 331 -12.30 0.84 14.82
CA GLN A 331 -12.93 0.74 13.50
C GLN A 331 -13.06 -0.71 13.01
N SER A 332 -12.06 -1.56 13.32
CA SER A 332 -12.03 -2.95 12.94
C SER A 332 -12.16 -3.85 14.16
N THR A 333 -13.21 -4.68 14.16
CA THR A 333 -13.37 -5.80 15.09
C THR A 333 -13.09 -7.13 14.39
N ILE A 334 -12.29 -7.11 13.32
CA ILE A 334 -11.93 -8.29 12.54
C ILE A 334 -10.83 -9.08 13.26
N VAL A 335 -11.05 -10.39 13.41
CA VAL A 335 -10.07 -11.34 13.93
C VAL A 335 -9.88 -12.49 12.96
N ASN A 336 -8.80 -13.27 13.12
CA ASN A 336 -8.69 -14.55 12.43
C ASN A 336 -9.59 -15.57 13.12
N GLY A 337 -10.62 -16.02 12.42
CA GLY A 337 -11.55 -17.02 12.90
C GLY A 337 -10.90 -18.40 13.04
N PRO A 338 -11.57 -19.37 13.69
CA PRO A 338 -11.05 -20.73 13.87
C PRO A 338 -10.74 -21.47 12.56
N ASP A 339 -11.34 -21.07 11.44
CA ASP A 339 -11.10 -21.60 10.09
C ASP A 339 -9.97 -20.87 9.34
N GLY A 340 -9.29 -19.93 10.00
CA GLY A 340 -8.21 -19.13 9.43
C GLY A 340 -8.67 -17.99 8.52
N ARG A 341 -9.98 -17.64 8.52
CA ARG A 341 -10.51 -16.54 7.71
C ARG A 341 -10.71 -15.26 8.53
N PRO A 342 -10.55 -14.07 7.92
CA PRO A 342 -10.95 -12.83 8.55
C PRO A 342 -12.46 -12.87 8.89
N THR A 343 -12.78 -12.65 10.15
CA THR A 343 -14.15 -12.67 10.69
C THR A 343 -14.41 -11.40 11.46
N GLN A 344 -15.45 -10.65 11.10
CA GLN A 344 -15.90 -9.49 11.86
C GLN A 344 -16.65 -9.95 13.11
N LEU A 345 -16.18 -9.56 14.29
CA LEU A 345 -16.91 -9.79 15.54
C LEU A 345 -18.09 -8.82 15.68
N ILE A 346 -19.23 -9.33 16.13
CA ILE A 346 -20.39 -8.53 16.54
C ILE A 346 -20.48 -8.41 18.08
N PRO A 347 -21.26 -7.46 18.64
CA PRO A 347 -21.30 -7.22 20.09
C PRO A 347 -21.62 -8.43 20.97
N THR A 348 -22.26 -9.46 20.42
CA THR A 348 -22.60 -10.70 21.13
C THR A 348 -21.51 -11.77 21.05
N ASP A 349 -20.48 -11.57 20.24
CA ASP A 349 -19.42 -12.55 20.05
C ASP A 349 -18.40 -12.49 21.19
N GLU A 350 -17.85 -13.65 21.55
CA GLU A 350 -16.74 -13.73 22.48
C GLU A 350 -15.50 -13.03 21.90
N GLY A 351 -14.87 -12.17 22.69
CA GLY A 351 -13.69 -11.39 22.28
C GLY A 351 -14.02 -10.05 21.60
N PHE A 352 -15.30 -9.72 21.39
CA PHE A 352 -15.69 -8.37 21.02
C PHE A 352 -15.34 -7.39 22.15
N ILE A 353 -14.81 -6.22 21.79
CA ILE A 353 -14.46 -5.16 22.72
C ILE A 353 -15.15 -3.88 22.26
N ASP A 354 -16.08 -3.35 23.06
CA ASP A 354 -16.65 -2.02 22.81
C ASP A 354 -15.67 -0.94 23.28
N TYR A 355 -14.89 -0.41 22.33
CA TYR A 355 -13.94 0.66 22.62
C TYR A 355 -14.60 2.02 22.89
N PHE A 356 -15.89 2.20 22.60
CA PHE A 356 -16.63 3.42 22.97
C PHE A 356 -17.23 3.33 24.39
N GLY A 357 -17.37 2.12 24.92
CA GLY A 357 -17.81 1.85 26.28
C GLY A 357 -16.68 2.01 27.31
N ARG A 358 -16.76 1.21 28.38
CA ARG A 358 -15.73 1.11 29.42
C ARG A 358 -15.18 -0.32 29.47
N PRO A 359 -14.41 -0.75 28.45
CA PRO A 359 -13.97 -2.14 28.35
C PRO A 359 -13.08 -2.57 29.53
N TRP A 360 -12.41 -1.62 30.19
CA TRP A 360 -11.68 -1.89 31.44
C TRP A 360 -12.61 -2.20 32.62
N ALA A 361 -13.77 -1.53 32.71
CA ALA A 361 -14.74 -1.75 33.77
C ALA A 361 -15.48 -3.09 33.57
N GLU A 362 -15.86 -3.41 32.32
CA GLU A 362 -16.42 -4.72 31.99
C GLU A 362 -15.48 -5.86 32.39
N ASN A 363 -14.17 -5.68 32.20
CA ASN A 363 -13.17 -6.63 32.67
C ASN A 363 -13.14 -6.73 34.20
N TRP A 364 -13.17 -5.60 34.92
CA TRP A 364 -13.27 -5.57 36.38
C TRP A 364 -14.51 -6.30 36.89
N GLU A 365 -15.69 -5.96 36.38
CA GLU A 365 -16.97 -6.56 36.74
C GLU A 365 -16.97 -8.08 36.48
N LYS A 366 -16.43 -8.50 35.34
CA LYS A 366 -16.38 -9.92 34.95
C LYS A 366 -15.40 -10.76 35.78
N HIS A 367 -14.23 -10.22 36.09
CA HIS A 367 -13.12 -11.00 36.62
C HIS A 367 -12.75 -10.69 38.08
N PHE A 368 -13.00 -9.48 38.57
CA PHE A 368 -12.51 -8.98 39.85
C PHE A 368 -13.63 -8.63 40.84
N GLU A 369 -14.77 -8.13 40.35
CA GLU A 369 -15.90 -7.69 41.18
C GLU A 369 -17.04 -8.72 41.19
N LYS A 370 -16.75 -9.96 40.80
CA LYS A 370 -17.76 -11.03 40.74
C LYS A 370 -18.36 -11.27 42.13
N GLY A 371 -19.66 -10.98 42.25
CA GLY A 371 -20.42 -11.14 43.51
C GLY A 371 -20.35 -9.93 44.44
N TRP A 372 -19.76 -8.81 44.02
CA TRP A 372 -19.83 -7.56 44.77
C TRP A 372 -21.24 -6.98 44.71
N GLN A 373 -21.67 -6.34 45.80
CA GLN A 373 -22.95 -5.65 45.86
C GLN A 373 -22.75 -4.19 45.47
N HIS A 374 -23.53 -3.73 44.51
CA HIS A 374 -23.59 -2.32 44.15
C HIS A 374 -24.76 -1.66 44.89
N PRO A 375 -24.56 -0.46 45.48
CA PRO A 375 -25.67 0.29 46.08
C PRO A 375 -26.72 0.63 45.02
N GLU A 376 -27.99 0.62 45.41
CA GLU A 376 -29.07 1.10 44.55
C GLU A 376 -28.91 2.62 44.34
N HIS A 377 -29.05 3.07 43.09
CA HIS A 377 -28.97 4.48 42.69
C HIS A 377 -30.36 5.06 42.44
#